data_AF-A0AAJ4ZA14-F1
#
_entry.id   AF-A0AAJ4ZA14-F1
#
_cell.length_a   1.000
_cell.length_b   1.000
_cell.length_c   1.000
_cell.angle_alpha   90.00
_cell.angle_beta   90.00
_cell.angle_gamma   90.00
#
_symmetry.space_group_name_H-M   'P 1'
#
loop_
_entity.id
_entity.type
_entity.pdbx_description
1 polymer ?
#
loop_
_entity_poly.entity_id
_entity_poly.type
_entity_poly.pdbx_seq_one_letter_code
_entity_poly.pdbx_strand_id
1 'polypeptide(L)'
;MKNLAKIAILLSSGLLTVTLSACGSSAPLFTSDGRPTQQIQCSATIAGDCEQRARTQCAQKNYDVLTRDVSGGVANLVIACHAD
;
A
#
# COMPACT_ATOMS: atom_id res chain seq x y z
N MET A 1 7.55 45.74 33.26
CA MET A 1 8.90 45.54 32.70
C MET A 1 9.54 44.31 33.36
N LYS A 2 9.44 43.14 32.73
CA LYS A 2 10.16 41.91 33.15
C LYS A 2 10.42 41.05 31.90
N ASN A 3 11.59 41.31 31.32
CA ASN A 3 12.53 40.36 30.75
C ASN A 3 12.05 39.39 29.66
N LEU A 4 12.26 39.87 28.43
CA LEU A 4 12.41 39.15 27.17
C LEU A 4 13.36 37.95 27.32
N ALA A 5 12.81 36.74 27.36
CA ALA A 5 13.56 35.52 27.12
C ALA A 5 13.51 35.21 25.63
N LYS A 6 14.60 35.53 24.94
CA LYS A 6 14.97 35.02 23.62
C LYS A 6 15.04 33.49 23.69
N ILE A 7 14.12 32.78 23.05
CA ILE A 7 14.37 31.42 22.58
C ILE A 7 13.90 31.37 21.13
N ALA A 8 14.80 31.78 20.26
CA ALA A 8 14.77 31.38 18.86
C ALA A 8 15.22 29.91 18.81
N ILE A 9 14.29 28.99 18.59
CA ILE A 9 14.61 27.66 18.08
C ILE A 9 13.67 27.39 16.91
N LEU A 10 14.29 27.50 15.73
CA LEU A 10 13.82 27.02 14.45
C LEU A 10 13.59 25.50 14.54
N LEU A 11 12.35 25.04 14.39
CA LEU A 11 12.00 23.64 14.08
C LEU A 11 10.96 23.72 12.95
N SER A 12 11.40 24.03 11.73
CA SER A 12 11.85 23.05 10.74
C SER A 12 10.76 22.05 10.40
N SER A 13 10.18 22.31 9.23
CA SER A 13 9.35 21.50 8.36
C SER A 13 9.50 19.99 8.49
N GLY A 14 8.34 19.31 8.45
CA GLY A 14 8.17 18.08 7.66
C GLY A 14 8.81 16.81 8.23
N LEU A 15 8.08 16.11 9.08
CA LEU A 15 8.28 14.67 9.31
C LEU A 15 7.00 13.93 8.90
N LEU A 16 6.82 13.78 7.58
CA LEU A 16 5.97 12.74 7.01
C LEU A 16 6.82 11.46 6.98
N THR A 17 6.92 10.77 8.12
CA THR A 17 7.46 9.41 8.17
C THR A 17 6.41 8.44 7.63
N VAL A 18 6.26 8.41 6.30
CA VAL A 18 5.58 7.32 5.60
C VAL A 18 6.48 6.09 5.69
N THR A 19 6.31 5.32 6.74
CA THR A 19 6.88 3.97 6.85
C THR A 19 6.04 3.03 5.98
N LEU A 20 6.25 3.05 4.65
CA LEU A 20 5.71 2.01 3.78
C LEU A 20 6.60 0.77 3.87
N SER A 21 6.64 0.14 5.03
CA SER A 21 7.28 -1.16 5.21
C SER A 21 6.31 -2.26 4.78
N ALA A 22 6.42 -2.66 3.51
CA ALA A 22 5.95 -3.97 3.03
C ALA A 22 6.78 -4.39 1.79
N CYS A 23 8.10 -4.53 1.96
CA CYS A 23 8.90 -5.38 1.08
C CYS A 23 8.80 -6.82 1.63
N GLY A 24 7.65 -7.46 1.43
CA GLY A 24 7.33 -8.75 2.03
C GLY A 24 7.11 -9.82 0.97
N SER A 25 8.12 -10.69 0.79
CA SER A 25 8.07 -11.96 0.05
C SER A 25 7.47 -11.88 -1.35
N SER A 26 8.34 -11.58 -2.32
CA SER A 26 8.05 -11.31 -3.72
C SER A 26 7.22 -12.42 -4.37
N ALA A 27 5.92 -12.15 -4.52
CA ALA A 27 5.17 -12.69 -5.64
C ALA A 27 5.95 -12.43 -6.96
N PRO A 28 5.85 -13.30 -7.98
CA PRO A 28 6.59 -13.13 -9.22
C PRO A 28 6.33 -11.73 -9.78
N LEU A 29 7.39 -10.94 -10.00
CA LEU A 29 7.27 -9.53 -10.41
C LEU A 29 6.43 -9.35 -11.67
N PHE A 30 6.33 -10.40 -12.48
CA PHE A 30 5.53 -10.44 -13.69
C PHE A 30 4.70 -11.73 -13.73
N THR A 31 3.47 -11.63 -14.23
CA THR A 31 2.69 -12.82 -14.62
C THR A 31 3.36 -13.50 -15.83
N SER A 32 2.96 -14.73 -16.16
CA SER A 32 3.44 -15.44 -17.36
C SER A 32 3.23 -14.66 -18.66
N ASP A 33 2.24 -13.78 -18.70
CA ASP A 33 1.96 -12.86 -19.81
C ASP A 33 2.81 -11.58 -19.82
N GLY A 34 3.71 -11.38 -18.84
CA GLY A 34 4.59 -10.20 -18.74
C GLY A 34 3.99 -8.96 -18.07
N ARG A 35 2.75 -9.00 -17.56
CA ARG A 35 2.15 -7.88 -16.78
C ARG A 35 2.80 -7.77 -15.41
N PRO A 36 3.12 -6.56 -14.91
CA PRO A 36 3.65 -6.39 -13.57
C PRO A 36 2.61 -6.83 -12.53
N THR A 37 3.04 -7.65 -11.57
CA THR A 37 2.18 -8.02 -10.45
C THR A 37 2.42 -7.09 -9.28
N GLN A 38 1.39 -6.93 -8.46
CA GLN A 38 1.41 -6.11 -7.27
C GLN A 38 0.83 -6.92 -6.12
N GLN A 39 1.50 -6.87 -4.98
CA GLN A 39 0.99 -7.48 -3.76
C GLN A 39 0.22 -6.43 -2.97
N ILE A 40 -1.02 -6.78 -2.63
CA ILE A 40 -1.89 -5.96 -1.79
C ILE A 40 -2.21 -6.73 -0.52
N GLN A 41 -2.29 -5.97 0.57
CA GLN A 41 -2.71 -6.48 1.86
C GLN A 41 -3.99 -5.76 2.25
N CYS A 42 -5.02 -6.55 2.52
CA CYS A 42 -6.37 -6.08 2.82
C CYS A 42 -6.97 -6.89 3.96
N SER A 43 -8.03 -6.37 4.56
CA SER A 43 -8.81 -7.12 5.52
C SER A 43 -9.57 -8.25 4.81
N ALA A 44 -9.42 -9.47 5.32
CA ALA A 44 -10.22 -10.61 4.89
C ALA A 44 -11.61 -10.62 5.55
N THR A 45 -11.79 -9.86 6.63
CA THR A 45 -13.02 -9.80 7.41
C THR A 45 -13.96 -8.70 6.93
N ILE A 46 -13.44 -7.67 6.26
CA ILE A 46 -14.24 -6.60 5.67
C ILE A 46 -14.49 -6.91 4.18
N ALA A 47 -15.75 -7.20 3.84
CA ALA A 47 -16.15 -7.43 2.47
C ALA A 47 -15.87 -6.19 1.61
N GLY A 48 -15.22 -6.38 0.45
CA GLY A 48 -14.93 -5.31 -0.50
C GLY A 48 -13.65 -4.49 -0.23
N ASP A 49 -12.95 -4.66 0.91
CA ASP A 49 -11.69 -3.95 1.17
C ASP A 49 -10.59 -4.35 0.16
N CYS A 50 -10.47 -5.65 -0.13
CA CYS A 50 -9.53 -6.16 -1.12
C CYS A 50 -9.83 -5.64 -2.53
N GLU A 51 -11.11 -5.60 -2.91
CA GLU A 51 -11.57 -5.08 -4.20
C GLU A 51 -11.25 -3.58 -4.35
N GLN A 52 -11.53 -2.82 -3.29
CA GLN A 52 -11.28 -1.39 -3.27
C GLN A 52 -9.78 -1.08 -3.38
N ARG A 53 -8.95 -1.80 -2.62
CA ARG A 53 -7.49 -1.66 -2.65
C ARG A 53 -6.92 -2.07 -4.00
N ALA A 54 -7.37 -3.19 -4.56
CA ALA A 54 -6.93 -3.64 -5.87
C ALA A 54 -7.23 -2.60 -6.95
N ARG A 55 -8.48 -2.07 -6.98
CA ARG A 55 -8.83 -0.97 -7.88
C ARG A 55 -7.99 0.27 -7.65
N THR A 56 -7.71 0.66 -6.40
CA THR A 56 -6.85 1.81 -6.10
C THR A 56 -5.43 1.60 -6.63
N GLN A 57 -4.84 0.42 -6.46
CA GLN A 57 -3.50 0.10 -6.98
C GLN A 57 -3.47 0.05 -8.51
N CYS A 58 -4.57 -0.34 -9.13
CA CYS A 58 -4.71 -0.35 -10.58
C CYS A 58 -5.29 0.95 -11.15
N ALA A 59 -5.24 2.08 -10.43
CA ALA A 59 -5.77 3.36 -10.91
C ALA A 59 -7.21 3.30 -11.42
N GLN A 60 -8.06 2.53 -10.74
CA GLN A 60 -9.47 2.22 -11.05
C GLN A 60 -9.68 1.34 -12.29
N LYS A 61 -8.62 0.72 -12.82
CA LYS A 61 -8.70 -0.28 -13.88
C LYS A 61 -9.12 -1.66 -13.39
N ASN A 62 -9.45 -2.52 -14.34
CA ASN A 62 -9.65 -3.94 -14.09
C ASN A 62 -8.34 -4.60 -13.65
N TYR A 63 -8.45 -5.71 -12.94
CA TYR A 63 -7.32 -6.45 -12.40
C TYR A 63 -7.63 -7.94 -12.33
N ASP A 64 -6.61 -8.76 -12.48
CA ASP A 64 -6.69 -10.20 -12.24
C ASP A 64 -6.12 -10.53 -10.88
N VAL A 65 -6.79 -11.41 -10.13
CA VAL A 65 -6.23 -11.98 -8.89
C VAL A 65 -5.45 -13.24 -9.24
N LEU A 66 -4.14 -13.20 -9.07
CA LEU A 66 -3.24 -14.32 -9.35
C LEU A 66 -3.13 -15.25 -8.15
N THR A 67 -3.02 -14.67 -6.95
CA THR A 67 -2.91 -15.41 -5.69
C THR A 67 -3.77 -14.72 -4.64
N ARG A 68 -4.42 -15.50 -3.79
CA ARG A 68 -5.11 -15.00 -2.61
C ARG A 68 -4.79 -15.92 -1.44
N ASP A 69 -4.05 -15.39 -0.48
CA ASP A 69 -3.74 -16.05 0.78
C ASP A 69 -4.45 -15.30 1.91
N VAL A 70 -5.04 -16.02 2.85
CA VAL A 70 -5.76 -15.42 3.98
C VAL A 70 -5.22 -16.00 5.28
N SER A 71 -4.67 -15.15 6.12
CA SER A 71 -4.07 -15.54 7.39
C SER A 71 -4.40 -14.52 8.48
N GLY A 72 -4.92 -14.99 9.61
CA GLY A 72 -5.19 -14.15 10.78
C GLY A 72 -6.16 -12.98 10.54
N GLY A 73 -7.10 -13.10 9.60
CA GLY A 73 -8.06 -12.03 9.25
C GLY A 73 -7.51 -10.99 8.26
N VAL A 74 -6.29 -11.20 7.77
CA VAL A 74 -5.67 -10.40 6.71
C VAL A 74 -5.58 -11.25 5.44
N ALA A 75 -5.93 -10.66 4.31
CA ALA A 75 -5.77 -11.27 3.01
C ALA A 75 -4.57 -10.64 2.28
N ASN A 76 -3.65 -11.48 1.84
CA ASN A 76 -2.54 -11.17 0.96
C ASN A 76 -2.97 -11.55 -0.46
N LEU A 77 -3.27 -10.56 -1.30
CA LEU A 77 -3.57 -10.81 -2.71
C LEU A 77 -2.39 -10.40 -3.57
N VAL A 78 -2.11 -11.20 -4.59
CA VAL A 78 -1.24 -10.82 -5.70
C VAL A 78 -2.17 -10.55 -6.87
N ILE A 79 -2.11 -9.33 -7.40
CA ILE A 79 -2.93 -8.89 -8.51
C ILE A 79 -2.07 -8.49 -9.70
N ALA A 80 -2.61 -8.58 -10.90
CA ALA A 80 -2.03 -7.97 -12.09
C ALA A 80 -3.04 -6.98 -12.66
N CYS A 81 -2.65 -5.70 -12.75
CA CYS A 81 -3.51 -4.69 -13.35
C CYS A 81 -3.63 -4.93 -14.85
N HIS A 82 -4.83 -4.72 -15.38
CA HIS A 82 -5.01 -4.65 -16.83
C HIS A 82 -4.36 -3.36 -17.34
N ALA A 83 -3.78 -3.46 -18.54
CA ALA A 83 -3.16 -2.31 -19.18
C ALA A 83 -4.21 -1.27 -19.62
N ASP A 84 -5.47 -1.70 -19.84
CA ASP A 84 -6.52 -1.01 -20.60
C ASP A 84 -6.06 -0.58 -22.01
#